data_AF-A0A350M001-F1
#
_entry.id   AF-A0A350M001-F1
#
_cell.length_a   1.000
_cell.length_b   1.000
_cell.length_c   1.000
_cell.angle_alpha   90.00
_cell.angle_beta   90.00
_cell.angle_gamma   90.00
#
_symmetry.space_group_name_H-M   'P 1'
#
loop_
_entity.id
_entity.type
_entity.pdbx_description
1 polymer ?
#
loop_
_entity_poly.entity_id
_entity_poly.type
_entity_poly.pdbx_seq_one_letter_code
_entity_poly.pdbx_strand_id
1 'polypeptide(L)'
;MKADMHLKKAKNIYTSLKKLLPDDEGKNVEAIVELSYGIAQHLIAYGMEMKHNKHIDSHVGLAKFLIENGEDQISEWFINLNIFRQGRWYGGKGNGEIVKECLKIIKEIEEWTKL
;
A
#
# COMPACT_ATOMS: atom_id res chain seq x y z
N MET A 1 13.41 -8.86 4.06
CA MET A 1 13.01 -9.88 5.06
C MET A 1 12.59 -11.15 4.30
N LYS A 2 12.22 -12.25 4.95
CA LYS A 2 11.59 -13.38 4.23
C LYS A 2 10.14 -13.04 3.84
N ALA A 3 9.60 -13.61 2.75
CA ALA A 3 8.20 -13.45 2.31
C ALA A 3 7.18 -13.48 3.47
N ASP A 4 7.18 -14.55 4.27
CA ASP A 4 6.23 -14.73 5.38
C ASP A 4 6.31 -13.59 6.42
N MET A 5 7.50 -13.04 6.62
CA MET A 5 7.70 -11.91 7.53
C MET A 5 7.13 -10.62 6.96
N HIS A 6 7.21 -10.41 5.65
CA HIS A 6 6.54 -9.29 4.98
C HIS A 6 5.02 -9.41 5.13
N LEU A 7 4.45 -10.59 4.84
CA LEU A 7 3.02 -10.84 5.01
C LEU A 7 2.55 -10.63 6.46
N LYS A 8 3.30 -11.17 7.44
CA LYS A 8 3.01 -10.98 8.86
C LYS A 8 3.04 -9.50 9.24
N LYS A 9 4.03 -8.75 8.75
CA LYS A 9 4.16 -7.32 9.03
C LYS A 9 2.99 -6.52 8.43
N ALA A 10 2.60 -6.80 7.18
CA ALA A 10 1.42 -6.21 6.56
C ALA A 10 0.15 -6.45 7.39
N LYS A 11 -0.10 -7.70 7.83
CA LYS A 11 -1.25 -8.06 8.68
C LYS A 11 -1.27 -7.32 10.01
N ASN A 12 -0.11 -7.15 10.64
CA ASN A 12 0.00 -6.41 11.89
C ASN A 12 -0.32 -4.93 11.71
N ILE A 13 0.22 -4.29 10.65
CA ILE A 13 -0.07 -2.88 10.35
C ILE A 13 -1.55 -2.71 10.00
N TYR A 14 -2.13 -3.63 9.22
CA TYR A 14 -3.55 -3.64 8.90
C TYR A 14 -4.45 -3.74 10.15
N THR A 15 -4.03 -4.52 11.16
CA THR A 15 -4.72 -4.58 12.45
C THR A 15 -4.68 -3.23 13.18
N SER A 16 -3.58 -2.48 13.09
CA SER A 16 -3.50 -1.12 13.63
C SER A 16 -4.37 -0.14 12.86
N LEU A 17 -4.36 -0.19 11.52
CA LEU A 17 -5.19 0.64 10.66
C LEU A 17 -6.69 0.50 11.00
N LYS A 18 -7.15 -0.73 11.25
CA LYS A 18 -8.54 -1.00 11.64
C LYS A 18 -9.00 -0.27 12.91
N LYS A 19 -8.09 0.11 13.80
CA LYS A 19 -8.43 0.87 15.02
C LYS A 19 -8.74 2.34 14.73
N LEU A 20 -8.34 2.84 13.56
CA LEU A 20 -8.59 4.21 13.12
C LEU A 20 -9.84 4.32 12.25
N LEU A 21 -10.54 3.21 11.99
CA LEU A 21 -11.68 3.15 11.08
C LEU A 21 -12.99 2.81 11.82
N PRO A 22 -14.13 3.34 11.38
CA PRO A 22 -14.27 4.38 10.35
C PRO A 22 -13.74 5.73 10.83
N ASP A 23 -13.18 6.54 9.91
CA ASP A 23 -12.66 7.90 10.19
C ASP A 23 -13.60 8.94 9.58
N ASP A 24 -14.87 8.93 10.00
CA ASP A 24 -15.93 9.74 9.39
C ASP A 24 -15.65 11.25 9.49
N GLU A 25 -14.95 11.67 10.54
CA GLU A 25 -14.52 13.06 10.76
C GLU A 25 -13.19 13.41 10.07
N GLY A 26 -12.53 12.44 9.42
CA GLY A 26 -11.29 12.64 8.68
C GLY A 26 -10.12 13.14 9.54
N LYS A 27 -10.09 12.79 10.83
CA LYS A 27 -9.07 13.27 11.79
C LYS A 27 -7.78 12.47 11.74
N ASN A 28 -7.81 11.28 11.15
CA ASN A 28 -6.69 10.32 11.17
C ASN A 28 -6.09 10.09 9.77
N VAL A 29 -6.43 10.94 8.79
CA VAL A 29 -6.08 10.71 7.36
C VAL A 29 -4.59 10.52 7.15
N GLU A 30 -3.73 11.36 7.74
CA GLU A 30 -2.28 11.23 7.60
C GLU A 30 -1.78 9.87 8.12
N ALA A 31 -2.25 9.47 9.30
CA ALA A 31 -1.91 8.18 9.88
C ALA A 31 -2.43 7.01 9.03
N ILE A 32 -3.65 7.12 8.50
CA ILE A 32 -4.26 6.13 7.61
C ILE A 32 -3.43 6.00 6.33
N VAL A 33 -3.01 7.10 5.72
CA VAL A 33 -2.16 7.11 4.51
C VAL A 33 -0.82 6.44 4.78
N GLU A 34 -0.14 6.78 5.87
CA GLU A 34 1.15 6.17 6.24
C GLU A 34 1.05 4.67 6.50
N LEU A 35 0.03 4.25 7.27
CA LEU A 35 -0.22 2.83 7.52
C LEU A 35 -0.54 2.10 6.21
N SER A 36 -1.31 2.74 5.31
CA SER A 36 -1.66 2.16 4.02
C SER A 36 -0.46 1.98 3.11
N TYR A 37 0.42 2.97 3.06
CA TYR A 37 1.69 2.89 2.36
C TYR A 37 2.56 1.74 2.90
N GLY A 38 2.69 1.63 4.23
CA GLY A 38 3.46 0.56 4.85
C GLY A 38 2.88 -0.83 4.58
N ILE A 39 1.55 -0.98 4.61
CA ILE A 39 0.88 -2.24 4.26
C ILE A 39 1.17 -2.61 2.80
N ALA A 40 0.97 -1.66 1.87
CA ALA A 40 1.22 -1.88 0.46
C ALA A 40 2.68 -2.28 0.19
N GLN A 41 3.66 -1.59 0.79
CA GLN A 41 5.07 -1.93 0.64
C GLN A 41 5.37 -3.38 1.06
N HIS A 42 4.82 -3.83 2.19
CA HIS A 42 5.03 -5.19 2.66
C HIS A 42 4.28 -6.23 1.81
N LEU A 43 3.05 -5.96 1.37
CA LEU A 43 2.33 -6.84 0.47
C LEU A 43 3.03 -6.97 -0.88
N ILE A 44 3.55 -5.86 -1.42
CA ILE A 44 4.31 -5.85 -2.67
C ILE A 44 5.57 -6.71 -2.56
N ALA A 45 6.37 -6.51 -1.50
CA ALA A 45 7.56 -7.33 -1.29
C ALA A 45 7.22 -8.83 -1.21
N TYR A 46 6.16 -9.19 -0.47
CA TYR A 46 5.65 -10.56 -0.41
C TYR A 46 5.23 -11.08 -1.79
N GLY A 47 4.39 -10.34 -2.52
CA GLY A 47 3.89 -10.77 -3.82
C GLY A 47 4.99 -10.89 -4.88
N MET A 48 5.99 -10.02 -4.88
CA MET A 48 7.15 -10.12 -5.76
C MET A 48 7.97 -11.39 -5.49
N GLU A 49 8.16 -11.75 -4.22
CA GLU A 49 8.86 -12.97 -3.86
C GLU A 49 8.04 -14.20 -4.27
N MET A 50 6.73 -14.20 -4.05
CA MET A 50 5.86 -15.34 -4.37
C MET A 50 5.62 -15.56 -5.87
N LYS A 51 5.45 -14.48 -6.64
CA LYS A 51 5.11 -14.57 -8.08
C LYS A 51 6.32 -14.60 -8.99
N HIS A 52 7.35 -13.86 -8.62
CA HIS A 52 8.51 -13.62 -9.48
C HIS A 52 9.81 -14.22 -8.93
N ASN A 53 9.79 -14.80 -7.72
CA ASN A 53 10.98 -15.22 -6.98
C ASN A 53 12.02 -14.09 -6.87
N LYS A 54 11.51 -12.85 -6.72
CA LYS A 54 12.31 -11.63 -6.71
C LYS A 54 11.99 -10.84 -5.46
N HIS A 55 13.03 -10.44 -4.73
CA HIS A 55 12.89 -9.69 -3.49
C HIS A 55 13.50 -8.31 -3.61
N ILE A 56 12.85 -7.32 -3.01
CA ILE A 56 13.34 -5.94 -2.93
C ILE A 56 13.05 -5.39 -1.53
N ASP A 57 14.10 -5.13 -0.76
CA ASP A 57 13.98 -4.56 0.59
C ASP A 57 13.89 -3.03 0.59
N SER A 58 14.12 -2.39 -0.56
CA SER A 58 14.07 -0.93 -0.73
C SER A 58 12.73 -0.49 -1.31
N HIS A 59 12.17 0.60 -0.76
CA HIS A 59 11.05 1.31 -1.39
C HIS A 59 11.51 2.23 -2.53
N VAL A 60 12.78 2.67 -2.52
CA VAL A 60 13.38 3.42 -3.63
C VAL A 60 13.54 2.48 -4.81
N GLY A 61 12.99 2.88 -5.96
CA GLY A 61 13.01 2.08 -7.18
C GLY A 61 11.91 1.02 -7.28
N LEU A 62 11.07 0.85 -6.24
CA LEU A 62 10.04 -0.20 -6.21
C LEU A 62 9.04 -0.09 -7.37
N ALA A 63 8.59 1.13 -7.69
CA ALA A 63 7.69 1.37 -8.81
C ALA A 63 8.29 0.95 -10.15
N LYS A 64 9.56 1.30 -10.40
CA LYS A 64 10.27 0.90 -11.61
C LYS A 64 10.45 -0.62 -11.66
N PHE A 65 10.81 -1.23 -10.53
CA PHE A 65 10.97 -2.66 -10.41
C PHE A 65 9.68 -3.43 -10.72
N LEU A 66 8.53 -2.93 -10.26
CA LEU A 66 7.23 -3.51 -10.59
C LEU A 66 6.95 -3.49 -12.10
N ILE A 67 7.19 -2.35 -12.75
CA ILE A 67 7.01 -2.20 -14.21
C ILE A 67 7.93 -3.17 -14.97
N GLU A 68 9.20 -3.30 -14.56
CA GLU A 68 10.16 -4.23 -15.17
C GLU A 68 9.75 -5.71 -15.04
N ASN A 69 8.77 -6.02 -14.20
CA ASN A 69 8.20 -7.36 -14.00
C ASN A 69 6.75 -7.48 -14.49
N GLY A 70 6.23 -6.49 -15.23
CA GLY A 70 4.87 -6.51 -15.79
C GLY A 70 3.76 -6.25 -14.77
N GLU A 71 4.09 -5.65 -13.62
CA GLU A 71 3.15 -5.32 -12.53
C GLU A 71 2.78 -3.82 -12.56
N ASP A 72 2.47 -3.30 -13.74
CA ASP A 72 2.21 -1.88 -14.01
C ASP A 72 1.10 -1.30 -13.12
N GLN A 73 0.00 -2.03 -12.95
CA GLN A 73 -1.12 -1.59 -12.12
C GLN A 73 -0.75 -1.48 -10.64
N ILE A 74 0.08 -2.42 -10.14
CA ILE A 74 0.59 -2.40 -8.77
C ILE A 74 1.54 -1.22 -8.57
N SER A 75 2.36 -0.93 -9.59
CA SER A 75 3.23 0.25 -9.61
C SER A 75 2.44 1.55 -9.51
N GLU A 76 1.38 1.69 -10.32
CA GLU A 76 0.51 2.86 -10.31
C GLU A 76 -0.12 3.08 -8.93
N TRP A 77 -0.68 2.02 -8.35
CA TRP A 77 -1.27 2.08 -7.00
C TRP A 77 -0.27 2.47 -5.93
N PHE A 78 0.95 1.92 -5.98
CA PHE A 78 2.00 2.28 -5.05
C PHE A 78 2.44 3.74 -5.19
N ILE A 79 2.54 4.24 -6.44
CA ILE A 79 2.81 5.65 -6.72
C ILE A 79 1.70 6.54 -6.15
N ASN A 80 0.44 6.17 -6.34
CA ASN A 80 -0.71 6.93 -5.81
C ASN A 80 -0.67 7.03 -4.28
N LEU A 81 -0.37 5.95 -3.57
CA LEU A 81 -0.17 5.99 -2.12
C LEU A 81 0.99 6.92 -1.73
N ASN A 82 2.11 6.89 -2.47
CA ASN A 82 3.24 7.78 -2.21
C ASN A 82 2.89 9.26 -2.45
N ILE A 83 2.02 9.55 -3.42
CA ILE A 83 1.50 10.90 -3.69
C ILE A 83 0.63 11.37 -2.52
N PHE A 84 -0.28 10.52 -2.03
CA PHE A 84 -1.10 10.84 -0.85
C PHE A 84 -0.22 11.08 0.38
N ARG A 85 0.84 10.29 0.55
CA ARG A 85 1.81 10.42 1.66
C ARG A 85 2.54 11.76 1.65
N GLN A 86 2.74 12.36 0.48
CA GLN A 86 3.33 13.68 0.34
C GLN A 86 2.33 14.83 0.59
N GLY A 87 1.11 14.53 1.03
CA GLY A 87 0.03 15.52 1.20
C GLY A 87 -0.46 16.10 -0.13
N ARG A 88 -0.14 15.45 -1.26
CA ARG A 88 -0.53 15.94 -2.59
C ARG A 88 -1.83 15.26 -3.00
N TRP A 89 -2.92 16.00 -2.96
CA TRP A 89 -4.24 15.51 -3.34
C TRP A 89 -4.66 16.16 -4.65
N TYR A 90 -4.92 15.37 -5.69
CA TYR A 90 -5.45 15.89 -6.93
C TYR A 90 -6.94 16.22 -6.81
N GLY A 91 -7.38 17.28 -7.47
CA GLY A 91 -8.80 17.52 -7.75
C GLY A 91 -9.68 17.94 -6.56
N GLY A 92 -9.11 18.50 -5.48
CA GLY A 92 -9.90 18.99 -4.35
C GLY A 92 -10.56 17.89 -3.51
N LYS A 93 -10.04 16.66 -3.57
CA LYS A 93 -10.55 15.52 -2.80
C LYS A 93 -10.56 15.82 -1.31
N GLY A 94 -11.65 15.42 -0.66
CA GLY A 94 -11.80 15.52 0.80
C GLY A 94 -11.12 14.37 1.55
N ASN A 95 -10.86 14.57 2.83
CA ASN A 95 -10.24 13.60 3.74
C ASN A 95 -10.85 12.19 3.65
N GLY A 96 -12.19 12.09 3.67
CA GLY A 96 -12.88 10.81 3.57
C GLY A 96 -12.68 10.09 2.24
N GLU A 97 -12.46 10.82 1.14
CA GLU A 97 -12.18 10.22 -0.17
C GLU A 97 -10.77 9.63 -0.22
N ILE A 98 -9.79 10.32 0.39
CA ILE A 98 -8.41 9.82 0.50
C ILE A 98 -8.39 8.52 1.31
N VAL A 99 -9.11 8.46 2.43
CA VAL A 99 -9.23 7.24 3.25
C VAL A 99 -9.83 6.10 2.42
N LYS A 100 -10.92 6.33 1.69
CA LYS A 100 -11.54 5.31 0.82
C LYS A 100 -10.58 4.80 -0.25
N GLU A 101 -9.84 5.69 -0.90
CA GLU A 101 -8.89 5.32 -1.95
C GLU A 101 -7.73 4.49 -1.38
N CYS A 102 -7.20 4.85 -0.21
CA CYS A 102 -6.16 4.08 0.47
C CYS A 102 -6.62 2.65 0.77
N LEU A 103 -7.84 2.50 1.31
CA LEU A 103 -8.41 1.19 1.63
C LEU A 103 -8.67 0.34 0.39
N LYS A 104 -9.14 0.98 -0.69
CA LYS A 104 -9.29 0.33 -2.00
C LYS A 104 -7.94 -0.18 -2.49
N ILE A 105 -6.93 0.67 -2.55
CA ILE A 105 -5.59 0.29 -3.03
C ILE A 105 -5.01 -0.88 -2.22
N ILE A 106 -5.06 -0.84 -0.88
CA ILE A 106 -4.57 -1.95 -0.05
C ILE A 106 -5.27 -3.25 -0.43
N LYS A 107 -6.61 -3.21 -0.56
CA LYS A 107 -7.41 -4.39 -0.87
C LYS A 107 -7.02 -4.98 -2.23
N GLU A 108 -6.87 -4.15 -3.25
CA GLU A 108 -6.48 -4.60 -4.59
C GLU A 108 -5.08 -5.22 -4.60
N ILE A 109 -4.11 -4.62 -3.89
CA ILE A 109 -2.77 -5.19 -3.73
C ILE A 109 -2.83 -6.51 -2.94
N GLU A 110 -3.64 -6.58 -1.88
CA GLU A 110 -3.82 -7.80 -1.10
C GLU A 110 -4.41 -8.93 -1.96
N GLU A 111 -5.43 -8.64 -2.77
CA GLU A 111 -6.02 -9.59 -3.72
C GLU A 111 -5.00 -10.05 -4.75
N TRP A 112 -4.19 -9.14 -5.28
CA TRP A 112 -3.08 -9.50 -6.16
C TRP A 112 -2.10 -10.48 -5.49
N THR A 113 -1.85 -10.40 -4.18
CA THR A 113 -0.96 -11.36 -3.48
C THR A 113 -1.58 -12.73 -3.19
N LYS A 114 -2.91 -12.89 -3.29
CA LYS A 114 -3.61 -14.09 -2.80
C LYS A 114 -3.48 -15.33 -3.68
N LEU A 115 -2.93 -15.20 -4.89
CA LEU A 115 -2.78 -16.26 -5.91
C LEU A 115 -4.11 -16.98 -6.21
#